data_AF-A0A6L3X7Q2-F1
#
_entry.id   AF-A0A6L3X7Q2-F1
#
_cell.length_a   1.000
_cell.length_b   1.000
_cell.length_c   1.000
_cell.angle_alpha   90.00
_cell.angle_beta   90.00
_cell.angle_gamma   90.00
#
_symmetry.space_group_name_H-M   'P 1'
#
loop_
_entity.id
_entity.type
_entity.pdbx_description
1 polymer ?
#
loop_
_entity_poly.entity_id
_entity_poly.type
_entity_poly.pdbx_seq_one_letter_code
_entity_poly.pdbx_strand_id
1 'polypeptide(L)' 'MTLWINGDWVTGEGDARTKTNPVGQEVLWSGNDASAGQVEQACQAARRAFPAWA' A
#
# COMPACT_ATOMS: atom_id res chain seq x y z
N MET A 1 -4.14 -4.15 -6.91
CA MET A 1 -4.73 -3.02 -6.16
C MET A 1 -4.66 -3.32 -4.68
N THR A 2 -3.56 -2.94 -4.03
CA THR A 2 -3.25 -3.32 -2.65
C THR A 2 -2.95 -2.14 -1.74
N LEU A 3 -2.67 -0.97 -2.33
CA LEU A 3 -2.36 0.26 -1.62
C LEU A 3 -3.57 1.20 -1.69
N TRP A 4 -3.79 1.98 -0.64
CA TRP A 4 -4.78 3.05 -0.61
C TRP A 4 -4.06 4.39 -0.46
N ILE A 5 -4.01 5.17 -1.55
CA ILE A 5 -3.26 6.43 -1.60
C ILE A 5 -4.21 7.51 -2.12
N ASN A 6 -4.35 8.61 -1.39
CA ASN A 6 -5.15 9.78 -1.79
C ASN A 6 -6.63 9.46 -2.14
N GLY A 7 -7.21 8.43 -1.52
CA GLY A 7 -8.60 8.04 -1.80
C GLY A 7 -8.76 7.07 -2.97
N ASP A 8 -7.66 6.55 -3.52
CA ASP A 8 -7.67 5.62 -4.64
C ASP A 8 -6.97 4.30 -4.31
N TRP A 9 -7.48 3.22 -4.90
CA TRP A 9 -6.83 1.91 -4.88
C TRP A 9 -5.72 1.86 -5.93
N VAL A 10 -4.48 1.69 -5.48
CA VAL A 10 -3.28 1.65 -6.31
C VAL A 10 -2.65 0.26 -6.25
N THR A 11 -2.14 -0.23 -7.38
CA THR A 11 -1.33 -1.46 -7.41
C THR A 11 0.11 -1.12 -7.02
N GLY A 12 0.67 -1.85 -6.05
CA GLY A 12 2.06 -1.67 -5.66
C GLY A 12 3.04 -1.90 -6.81
N GLU A 13 4.08 -1.08 -6.86
CA GLU A 13 5.16 -1.12 -7.85
C GLU A 13 6.46 -1.71 -7.28
N GLY A 14 6.47 -2.07 -6.00
CA GLY A 14 7.56 -2.79 -5.34
C GLY A 14 7.46 -4.31 -5.55
N ASP A 15 8.23 -5.04 -4.75
CA ASP A 15 8.33 -6.49 -4.84
C ASP A 15 6.99 -7.19 -4.55
N ALA A 16 6.78 -8.34 -5.20
CA ALA A 16 5.64 -9.19 -4.91
C ALA A 16 5.76 -9.78 -3.49
N ARG A 17 4.68 -9.67 -2.71
CA ARG A 17 4.57 -10.14 -1.35
C ARG A 17 3.38 -11.08 -1.20
N THR A 18 3.59 -12.17 -0.47
CA THR A 18 2.56 -13.14 -0.11
C THR A 18 2.54 -13.33 1.40
N LYS A 19 1.35 -13.35 1.99
CA LYS A 19 1.12 -13.74 3.38
C LYS A 19 0.53 -15.14 3.40
N THR A 20 1.18 -16.04 4.12
CA THR A 20 0.70 -17.40 4.32
C THR A 20 0.29 -17.63 5.77
N ASN A 21 -0.56 -18.63 6.00
CA ASN A 21 -0.81 -19.16 7.33
C ASN A 21 0.45 -19.92 7.81
N PRO A 22 0.96 -19.67 9.04
CA PRO A 22 2.15 -20.36 9.53
C PRO A 22 1.96 -21.87 9.78
N VAL A 23 0.71 -22.37 9.90
CA VAL A 23 0.40 -23.77 10.18
C VAL A 23 0.19 -24.55 8.88
N GLY A 24 -0.79 -24.15 8.07
CA GLY A 24 -1.17 -24.87 6.85
C GLY A 24 -0.46 -24.38 5.58
N GLN A 25 0.30 -23.30 5.67
CA GLN A 25 1.00 -22.64 4.55
C GLN A 25 0.10 -22.14 3.42
N GLU A 26 -1.22 -22.13 3.59
CA GLU A 26 -2.13 -21.58 2.59
C GLU A 26 -1.93 -20.06 2.42
N VAL A 27 -2.14 -19.58 1.19
CA VAL A 27 -2.06 -18.15 0.87
C VAL A 27 -3.29 -17.44 1.41
N LEU A 28 -3.06 -16.51 2.34
CA LEU A 28 -4.09 -15.66 2.92
C LEU A 28 -4.24 -14.33 2.17
N TRP A 29 -3.14 -13.83 1.60
CA TRP A 29 -3.12 -12.57 0.87
C TRP A 29 -1.93 -12.52 -0.09
N SER A 30 -2.10 -11.82 -1.21
CA SER A 30 -1.02 -11.50 -2.15
C SER A 30 -1.16 -10.09 -2.70
N GLY A 31 -0.03 -9.49 -3.03
CA GLY A 31 0.03 -8.14 -3.56
C GLY A 31 1.46 -7.73 -3.86
N ASN A 32 1.63 -6.47 -4.24
CA ASN A 32 2.94 -5.86 -4.39
C ASN A 32 3.14 -4.82 -3.29
N ASP A 33 4.38 -4.69 -2.83
CA ASP A 33 4.78 -3.64 -1.92
C ASP A 33 4.73 -2.26 -2.59
N ALA A 34 4.74 -1.21 -1.76
CA ALA A 34 4.89 0.14 -2.28
C ALA A 34 6.33 0.36 -2.76
N SER A 35 6.49 0.96 -3.94
CA SER A 35 7.78 1.52 -4.35
C SER A 35 8.13 2.74 -3.49
N ALA A 36 9.40 3.16 -3.48
CA ALA A 36 9.80 4.39 -2.81
C ALA A 36 9.01 5.62 -3.33
N GLY A 37 8.72 5.67 -4.63
CA GLY A 37 7.91 6.73 -5.24
C GLY A 37 6.45 6.71 -4.75
N GLN A 38 5.87 5.52 -4.57
CA GLN A 38 4.51 5.40 -4.02
C GLN A 38 4.44 5.79 -2.53
N VAL A 39 5.48 5.52 -1.75
CA VAL A 39 5.59 6.01 -0.37
C VAL A 39 5.66 7.54 -0.34
N GLU A 40 6.49 8.14 -1.20
CA GLU A 40 6.57 9.60 -1.32
C GLU A 40 5.21 10.20 -1.73
N GLN A 41 4.54 9.61 -2.71
CA GLN A 41 3.22 10.05 -3.17
C GLN A 41 2.18 10.03 -2.03
N ALA A 42 2.20 8.99 -1.20
CA ALA A 42 1.33 8.90 -0.02
C ALA A 42 1.65 9.98 1.02
N CYS A 43 2.92 10.23 1.31
CA CYS A 43 3.35 11.30 2.21
C CYS A 43 2.91 12.69 1.70
N GLN A 44 3.08 12.96 0.41
CA GLN A 44 2.67 14.22 -0.21
C GLN A 44 1.14 14.39 -0.17
N ALA A 45 0.37 13.32 -0.45
CA ALA A 45 -1.09 13.34 -0.34
C ALA A 45 -1.56 13.65 1.08
N ALA A 46 -1.00 12.96 2.08
CA ALA A 46 -1.29 13.21 3.49
C ALA A 46 -0.96 14.66 3.88
N ARG A 47 0.19 15.19 3.43
CA ARG A 47 0.57 16.58 3.69
C ARG A 47 -0.42 17.58 3.09
N ARG A 48 -0.92 17.34 1.88
CA ARG A 48 -1.92 18.21 1.23
C ARG A 48 -3.28 18.15 1.92
N ALA A 49 -3.69 16.99 2.42
CA ALA A 49 -4.96 16.83 3.11
C ALA A 49 -4.97 17.48 4.50
N PHE A 50 -3.81 17.55 5.15
CA PHE A 50 -3.70 17.98 6.55
C PHE A 50 -4.35 19.34 6.89
N PRO A 51 -4.18 20.43 6.12
CA PRO A 51 -4.79 21.71 6.47
C PRO A 51 -6.32 21.70 6.49
N ALA A 52 -6.97 20.84 5.72
CA ALA A 52 -8.43 20.71 5.71
C ALA A 52 -8.95 19.74 6.78
N TRP A 53 -8.05 18.97 7.39
CA TRP A 53 -8.38 17.96 8.40
C TRP A 53 -8.29 18.48 9.84
N ALA A 54 -7.35 19.40 10.11
CA ALA A 54 -6.99 19.88 11.44
C ALA A 54 -7.85 21.06 11.94
#